data_AF-A0A4R2BM96-F1
#
_entry.id   AF-A0A4R2BM96-F1
#
_cell.length_a   1.000
_cell.length_b   1.000
_cell.length_c   1.000
_cell.angle_alpha   90.00
_cell.angle_beta   90.00
_cell.angle_gamma   90.00
#
_symmetry.space_group_name_H-M   'P 1'
#
loop_
_entity.id
_entity.type
_entity.pdbx_description
1 polymer ?
#
loop_
_entity_poly.entity_id
_entity_poly.type
_entity_poly.pdbx_seq_one_letter_code
_entity_poly.pdbx_strand_id
1 'polypeptide(L)' 'MLPFLVQELARRIGERVEIALDETYIEGVLSAVSGDLITVVSTSGYAAGPVTNIAVDAINYISFPQD' A
#
# COMPACT_ATOMS: atom_id res chain seq x y z
N MET A 1 1.46 14.79 -15.19
CA MET A 1 0.13 14.21 -14.82
C MET A 1 0.44 12.92 -14.08
N LEU A 2 -0.04 12.75 -12.84
CA LEU A 2 0.21 11.53 -12.09
C LEU A 2 -0.60 10.36 -12.69
N PRO A 3 -0.09 9.12 -12.66
CA PRO A 3 -0.84 7.95 -13.11
C PRO A 3 -2.20 7.81 -12.41
N PHE A 4 -3.18 7.23 -13.09
CA PHE A 4 -4.52 7.00 -12.51
C PHE A 4 -4.44 6.23 -11.18
N LEU A 5 -3.61 5.18 -11.12
CA LEU A 5 -3.42 4.38 -9.92
C LEU A 5 -2.90 5.24 -8.75
N VAL A 6 -1.86 6.06 -8.96
CA VAL A 6 -1.32 6.95 -7.92
C VAL A 6 -2.40 7.89 -7.36
N GLN A 7 -3.24 8.45 -8.23
CA GLN A 7 -4.34 9.32 -7.81
C GLN A 7 -5.38 8.56 -6.99
N GLU A 8 -5.71 7.33 -7.37
CA GLU A 8 -6.65 6.49 -6.61
C GLU A 8 -6.07 6.10 -5.24
N LEU A 9 -4.80 5.70 -5.18
CA LEU A 9 -4.12 5.39 -3.92
C LEU A 9 -4.10 6.60 -2.98
N ALA A 10 -3.86 7.80 -3.51
CA ALA A 10 -3.87 9.02 -2.69
C ALA A 10 -5.23 9.29 -2.02
N ARG A 11 -6.34 8.84 -2.62
CA ARG A 11 -7.70 8.99 -2.04
C ARG A 11 -7.99 7.98 -0.94
N ARG A 12 -7.19 6.92 -0.84
CA ARG A 12 -7.37 5.79 0.08
C ARG A 12 -6.35 5.78 1.22
N ILE A 13 -5.62 6.88 1.43
CA ILE A 13 -4.73 7.03 2.57
C ILE A 13 -5.55 6.87 3.87
N GLY A 14 -5.08 5.99 4.75
CA GLY A 14 -5.75 5.59 5.98
C GLY A 14 -6.57 4.29 5.86
N GLU A 15 -6.82 3.79 4.64
CA GLU A 15 -7.52 2.53 4.43
C GLU A 15 -6.59 1.32 4.61
N ARG A 16 -7.18 0.17 4.96
CA ARG A 16 -6.50 -1.12 4.95
C ARG A 16 -6.18 -1.51 3.51
N VAL A 17 -4.99 -2.06 3.33
CA VAL A 17 -4.48 -2.53 2.03
C VAL A 17 -3.85 -3.89 2.15
N GLU A 18 -4.03 -4.65 1.09
CA GLU A 18 -3.39 -5.93 0.84
C GLU A 18 -2.67 -5.81 -0.50
N ILE A 19 -1.36 -6.06 -0.49
CA ILE A 19 -0.48 -5.81 -1.64
C ILE A 19 0.32 -7.06 -1.93
N ALA A 20 0.22 -7.56 -3.15
CA ALA A 20 1.11 -8.60 -3.66
C ALA A 20 2.21 -7.98 -4.52
N LEU A 21 3.45 -8.33 -4.20
CA LEU A 21 4.65 -8.08 -5.02
C LEU A 21 5.11 -9.42 -5.62
N ASP A 22 6.27 -9.45 -6.26
CA ASP A 22 6.79 -10.67 -6.91
C ASP A 22 7.03 -11.82 -5.91
N GLU A 23 7.65 -11.53 -4.77
CA GLU A 23 8.09 -12.55 -3.80
C GLU A 23 7.44 -12.40 -2.42
N THR A 24 6.63 -11.36 -2.23
CA THR A 24 6.09 -11.05 -0.90
C THR A 24 4.69 -10.48 -0.96
N TYR A 25 4.02 -10.55 0.17
CA TYR A 25 2.67 -10.06 0.38
C TYR A 25 2.63 -9.23 1.65
N ILE A 26 2.07 -8.03 1.54
CA ILE A 26 2.06 -7.02 2.59
C ILE A 26 0.60 -6.68 2.91
N GLU A 27 0.22 -6.91 4.16
CA GLU A 27 -1.02 -6.38 4.74
C GLU A 27 -0.68 -5.21 5.65
N GLY A 28 -1.45 -4.13 5.52
CA GLY A 28 -1.22 -2.94 6.33
C GLY A 28 -2.23 -1.83 6.12
N VAL A 29 -1.82 -0.64 6.52
CA VAL A 29 -2.55 0.62 6.28
C VAL A 29 -1.74 1.48 5.34
N LEU A 30 -2.36 1.97 4.27
CA LEU A 30 -1.74 2.93 3.35
C LEU A 30 -1.59 4.28 4.06
N SER A 31 -0.39 4.65 4.47
CA SER A 31 -0.16 5.86 5.29
C SER A 31 0.24 7.08 4.48
N ALA A 32 0.81 6.90 3.29
CA ALA A 32 1.19 8.01 2.42
C ALA A 32 1.32 7.59 0.95
N VAL A 33 1.19 8.57 0.06
CA VAL A 33 1.53 8.47 -1.37
C VAL A 33 2.40 9.67 -1.74
N SER A 34 3.57 9.43 -2.31
CA SER A 34 4.54 10.47 -2.69
C SER A 34 5.16 10.14 -4.05
N GLY A 35 4.72 10.85 -5.09
CA GLY A 35 5.08 10.51 -6.47
C GLY A 35 4.63 9.08 -6.80
N ASP A 36 5.56 8.24 -7.24
CA ASP A 36 5.33 6.83 -7.57
C ASP A 36 5.71 5.87 -6.42
N LEU A 37 5.81 6.38 -5.18
CA LEU A 37 6.00 5.59 -3.97
C LEU A 37 4.75 5.64 -3.09
N ILE A 38 4.41 4.50 -2.50
CA ILE A 38 3.47 4.43 -1.39
C ILE A 38 4.18 4.00 -0.12
N THR A 39 3.66 4.46 1.02
CA THR A 39 4.11 4.02 2.34
C THR A 39 3.01 3.21 2.99
N VAL A 40 3.34 2.01 3.44
CA VAL A 40 2.42 1.11 4.14
C VAL A 40 2.97 0.81 5.51
N VAL A 41 2.13 0.99 6.53
CA VAL A 41 2.43 0.52 7.89
C VAL A 41 1.88 -0.89 7.99
N SER A 42 2.75 -1.88 8.05
CA SER A 42 2.31 -3.27 8.09
C SER A 42 1.51 -3.57 9.36
N THR A 43 0.44 -4.35 9.23
CA THR A 43 -0.39 -4.80 10.36
C THR A 43 -0.30 -6.30 10.59
N SER A 44 0.68 -6.99 9.99
CA SER A 44 0.87 -8.41 10.22
C SER A 44 1.38 -8.66 11.66
N GLY A 45 0.63 -9.41 12.46
CA GLY A 45 1.01 -9.81 13.82
C GLY A 45 0.36 -8.99 14.95
N TYR A 46 0.86 -9.15 16.18
CA TYR A 46 0.26 -8.56 17.40
C TYR A 46 0.70 -7.11 17.71
N ALA A 47 1.49 -6.47 16.83
CA ALA A 47 2.00 -5.12 17.02
C ALA A 47 2.03 -4.37 15.68
N ALA A 48 2.20 -3.03 15.74
CA ALA A 48 2.48 -2.25 14.54
C ALA A 48 3.76 -2.78 13.87
N GLY A 49 3.62 -3.26 12.64
CA GLY A 49 4.69 -3.84 11.85
C GLY A 49 5.61 -2.76 11.25
N PRO A 50 6.61 -3.18 10.47
CA PRO A 50 7.52 -2.25 9.81
C PRO A 50 6.79 -1.30 8.88
N VAL A 51 7.34 -0.09 8.73
CA VAL A 51 6.94 0.87 7.70
C VAL A 51 7.69 0.53 6.42
N THR A 52 6.96 0.25 5.35
CA THR A 52 7.53 -0.15 4.06
C THR A 52 7.18 0.88 3.00
N ASN A 53 8.20 1.33 2.26
CA ASN A 53 8.01 2.13 1.05
C ASN A 53 8.02 1.19 -0.15
N ILE A 54 6.99 1.26 -0.98
CA ILE A 54 6.76 0.38 -2.12
C ILE A 54 6.63 1.24 -3.37
N ALA A 55 7.40 0.92 -4.41
CA ALA A 55 7.23 1.56 -5.71
C ALA A 55 5.97 1.04 -6.39
N VAL A 56 5.18 1.95 -6.97
CA VAL A 56 3.88 1.61 -7.56
C VAL A 56 4.02 0.65 -8.73
N ASP A 57 5.15 0.69 -9.44
CA ASP A 57 5.48 -0.23 -10.53
C ASP A 57 5.84 -1.65 -10.08
N ALA A 58 6.22 -1.84 -8.81
CA ALA A 58 6.48 -3.14 -8.21
C ALA A 58 5.20 -3.86 -7.74
N ILE A 59 4.05 -3.18 -7.77
CA ILE A 59 2.77 -3.73 -7.31
C ILE A 59 2.17 -4.62 -8.41
N ASN A 60 2.09 -5.91 -8.13
CA ASN A 60 1.41 -6.86 -9.01
C ASN A 60 -0.10 -6.83 -8.80
N TYR A 61 -0.53 -6.63 -7.55
CA TYR A 61 -1.94 -6.57 -7.18
C TYR A 61 -2.13 -5.74 -5.91
N ILE A 62 -3.25 -5.00 -5.84
CA ILE A 62 -3.69 -4.31 -4.63
C ILE A 62 -5.20 -4.46 -4.42
N SER A 63 -5.60 -4.78 -3.19
CA SER A 63 -6.99 -4.80 -2.74
C SER A 63 -7.21 -3.94 -1.50
N PHE A 64 -8.44 -3.46 -1.36
CA PHE A 64 -8.95 -2.73 -0.20
C PHE A 64 -10.06 -3.58 0.43
N PRO A 65 -9.74 -4.44 1.42
CA PRO A 65 -10.74 -5.30 2.04
C PRO A 65 -11.89 -4.44 2.60
N GLN A 66 -13.11 -4.85 2.28
CA GLN A 66 -14.32 -4.26 2.85
C GLN A 66 -14.60 -5.03 4.15
N ASP A 67 -14.38 -4.39 5.30
CA ASP A 67 -14.80 -4.93 6.59
C ASP A 67 -16.35 -4.88 6.73
#